data_AF-A0A1R3WYM0-F1
#
_entry.id   AF-A0A1R3WYM0-F1
#
_cell.length_a   1.000
_cell.length_b   1.000
_cell.length_c   1.000
_cell.angle_alpha   90.00
_cell.angle_beta   90.00
_cell.angle_gamma   90.00
#
_symmetry.space_group_name_H-M   'P 1'
#
loop_
_entity.id
_entity.type
_entity.pdbx_description
1 polymer ?
#
loop_
_entity_poly.entity_id
_entity_poly.type
_entity_poly.pdbx_seq_one_letter_code
_entity_poly.pdbx_strand_id
1 'polypeptide(L)'
;MNIIQKEIESHFRIYDKEIDKQFLKNAYDYLSPKDFVEGIEYRFLCWLNHIYKYPIKLNPPFIQSPEFLQLEIFKSKYLFSDRREAIFSTLEQFILERKEKYKLNSIIVNIGGSFTDLNKENPNDIDCAILVPTDLYNKDYDDLEETYLYAIREIPQGLDIKFFQDDYNLNKFKAYSNIVCLGNKAQYTDGKLIPIKNKFKSIPIKQIIIG
;
A
#
# COMPACT_ATOMS: atom_id res chain seq x y z
N MET A 1 25.17 0.25 -14.22
CA MET A 1 23.87 0.01 -13.54
C MET A 1 24.06 -1.11 -12.54
N ASN A 2 23.97 -0.82 -11.24
CA ASN A 2 24.11 -1.82 -10.17
C ASN A 2 22.91 -2.78 -10.20
N ILE A 3 23.12 -4.06 -9.90
CA ILE A 3 22.10 -5.11 -9.82
C ILE A 3 20.90 -4.65 -8.98
N ILE A 4 21.14 -3.91 -7.90
CA ILE A 4 20.09 -3.34 -7.03
C ILE A 4 19.20 -2.35 -7.80
N GLN A 5 19.78 -1.51 -8.66
CA GLN A 5 19.02 -0.54 -9.46
C GLN A 5 18.14 -1.25 -10.49
N LYS A 6 18.65 -2.34 -11.05
CA LYS A 6 17.93 -3.20 -12.00
C LYS A 6 16.83 -4.03 -11.35
N GLU A 7 17.07 -4.51 -10.13
CA GLU A 7 16.09 -5.17 -9.26
C GLU A 7 14.97 -4.19 -8.88
N ILE A 8 15.33 -2.98 -8.43
CA ILE A 8 14.36 -1.92 -8.13
C ILE A 8 13.52 -1.62 -9.37
N GLU A 9 14.10 -1.42 -10.55
CA GLU A 9 13.34 -1.20 -11.79
C GLU A 9 12.48 -2.42 -12.21
N SER A 10 12.91 -3.65 -11.94
CA SER A 10 12.18 -4.88 -12.30
C SER A 10 10.93 -5.10 -11.44
N HIS A 11 10.94 -4.65 -10.17
CA HIS A 11 9.81 -4.79 -9.25
C HIS A 11 8.52 -4.05 -9.69
N PHE A 12 8.59 -3.25 -10.76
CA PHE A 12 7.50 -2.42 -11.27
C PHE A 12 6.95 -2.84 -12.65
N ARG A 13 7.50 -3.87 -13.30
CA ARG A 13 7.03 -4.32 -14.62
C ARG A 13 6.07 -5.51 -14.55
N ILE A 14 5.19 -5.58 -15.55
CA ILE A 14 4.49 -6.83 -15.88
C ILE A 14 5.57 -7.79 -16.36
N TYR A 15 5.67 -8.97 -15.74
CA TYR A 15 6.70 -9.95 -16.06
C TYR A 15 6.28 -10.76 -17.30
N ASP A 16 6.50 -10.18 -18.48
CA ASP A 16 6.10 -10.78 -19.75
C ASP A 16 7.21 -11.62 -20.42
N LYS A 17 8.47 -11.55 -19.93
CA LYS A 17 9.60 -12.30 -20.52
C LYS A 17 9.80 -13.65 -19.83
N GLU A 18 10.20 -14.67 -20.59
CA GLU A 18 10.45 -16.02 -20.05
C GLU A 18 11.51 -16.07 -18.94
N ILE A 19 12.55 -15.24 -19.02
CA ILE A 19 13.59 -15.16 -17.97
C ILE A 19 13.01 -14.67 -16.63
N ASP A 20 12.04 -13.75 -16.70
CA ASP A 20 11.37 -13.21 -15.54
C ASP A 20 10.43 -14.26 -14.92
N LYS A 21 9.70 -15.01 -15.76
CA LYS A 21 8.87 -16.13 -15.31
C LYS A 21 9.69 -17.21 -14.60
N GLN A 22 10.90 -17.51 -15.08
CA GLN A 22 11.80 -18.45 -14.42
C GLN A 22 12.27 -17.94 -13.06
N PHE A 23 12.61 -16.66 -12.94
CA PHE A 23 12.94 -16.05 -11.66
C PHE A 23 11.76 -16.15 -10.67
N LEU A 24 10.55 -15.77 -11.09
CA LEU A 24 9.35 -15.86 -10.25
C LEU A 24 9.08 -17.30 -9.80
N LYS A 25 9.27 -18.27 -10.71
CA LYS A 25 9.15 -19.69 -10.38
C LYS A 25 10.19 -20.11 -9.33
N ASN A 26 11.47 -19.75 -9.50
CA ASN A 26 12.52 -20.10 -8.55
C ASN A 26 12.26 -19.48 -7.16
N ALA A 27 11.83 -18.22 -7.12
CA ALA A 27 11.47 -17.53 -5.88
C ALA A 27 10.28 -18.24 -5.20
N TYR A 28 9.27 -18.62 -5.96
CA TYR A 28 8.15 -19.42 -5.46
C TYR A 28 8.59 -20.78 -4.92
N ASP A 29 9.41 -21.53 -5.66
CA ASP A 29 9.88 -22.86 -5.25
C ASP A 29 10.71 -22.78 -3.96
N TYR A 30 11.45 -21.70 -3.76
CA TYR A 30 12.22 -21.45 -2.54
C TYR A 30 11.33 -21.07 -1.34
N LEU A 31 10.30 -20.24 -1.56
CA LEU A 31 9.45 -19.71 -0.48
C LEU A 31 8.28 -20.63 -0.10
N SER A 32 7.69 -21.32 -1.08
CA SER A 32 6.48 -22.15 -0.90
C SER A 32 6.59 -23.30 0.12
N PRO A 33 7.77 -23.92 0.38
CA PRO A 33 7.86 -24.97 1.39
C PRO A 33 8.10 -24.44 2.81
N LYS A 34 8.39 -23.14 3.00
CA LYS A 34 8.65 -22.58 4.32
C LYS A 34 7.36 -22.56 5.15
N ASP A 35 7.41 -22.94 6.42
CA ASP A 35 6.24 -22.79 7.32
C ASP A 35 6.04 -21.35 7.83
N PHE A 36 7.12 -20.56 7.76
CA PHE A 36 7.23 -19.20 8.26
C PHE A 36 7.94 -18.32 7.24
N VAL A 37 7.39 -17.13 7.00
CA VAL A 37 7.90 -16.18 6.01
C VAL A 37 7.85 -14.76 6.55
N GLU A 38 8.69 -13.88 6.03
CA GLU A 38 8.57 -12.45 6.30
C GLU A 38 7.27 -11.89 5.72
N GLY A 39 6.83 -10.74 6.24
CA GLY A 39 5.61 -10.10 5.76
C GLY A 39 5.62 -9.81 4.26
N ILE A 40 6.78 -9.46 3.71
CA ILE A 40 6.90 -9.22 2.28
C ILE A 40 6.94 -10.50 1.45
N GLU A 41 7.63 -11.54 1.92
CA GLU A 41 7.65 -12.86 1.30
C GLU A 41 6.23 -13.46 1.24
N TYR A 42 5.45 -13.32 2.31
CA TYR A 42 4.04 -13.69 2.36
C TYR A 42 3.22 -12.96 1.28
N ARG A 43 3.34 -11.62 1.21
CA ARG A 43 2.62 -10.81 0.22
C ARG A 43 3.01 -11.20 -1.21
N PHE A 44 4.27 -11.53 -1.43
CA PHE A 44 4.78 -11.98 -2.71
C PHE A 44 4.17 -13.31 -3.13
N LEU A 45 4.13 -14.30 -2.24
CA LEU A 45 3.46 -15.58 -2.50
C LEU A 45 1.96 -15.40 -2.81
N CYS A 46 1.28 -14.52 -2.09
CA CYS A 46 -0.14 -14.22 -2.36
C CYS A 46 -0.34 -13.53 -3.71
N TRP A 47 0.55 -12.61 -4.08
CA TRP A 47 0.52 -11.96 -5.39
C TRP A 47 0.78 -12.96 -6.52
N LEU A 48 1.76 -13.86 -6.36
CA LEU A 48 2.02 -14.94 -7.33
C LEU A 48 0.82 -15.88 -7.50
N ASN A 49 0.16 -16.25 -6.40
CA ASN A 49 -1.08 -17.01 -6.48
C ASN A 49 -2.20 -16.21 -7.16
N HIS A 50 -2.33 -14.93 -6.88
CA HIS A 50 -3.39 -14.11 -7.45
C HIS A 50 -3.25 -13.96 -8.97
N ILE A 51 -2.04 -13.61 -9.43
CA ILE A 51 -1.75 -13.28 -10.83
C ILE A 51 -1.42 -14.52 -11.67
N TYR A 52 -0.56 -15.40 -11.17
CA TYR A 52 -0.05 -16.56 -11.91
C TYR A 52 -0.66 -17.89 -11.48
N LYS A 53 -1.59 -17.89 -10.51
CA LYS A 53 -2.28 -19.10 -10.01
C LYS A 53 -1.33 -20.15 -9.43
N TYR A 54 -0.15 -19.75 -8.97
CA TYR A 54 0.76 -20.64 -8.25
C TYR A 54 0.10 -21.13 -6.96
N PRO A 55 0.01 -22.45 -6.72
CA PRO A 55 -0.73 -22.97 -5.58
C PRO A 55 -0.02 -22.59 -4.27
N ILE A 56 -0.76 -22.13 -3.27
CA ILE A 56 -0.18 -21.78 -1.97
C ILE A 56 -1.01 -22.41 -0.86
N LYS A 57 -0.33 -22.81 0.23
CA LYS A 57 -0.99 -23.31 1.46
C LYS A 57 -1.35 -22.17 2.42
N LEU A 58 -1.53 -20.97 1.90
CA LEU A 58 -1.75 -19.73 2.64
C LEU A 58 -3.24 -19.34 2.59
N ASN A 59 -3.76 -18.64 3.60
CA ASN A 59 -5.00 -17.89 3.43
C ASN A 59 -4.65 -16.57 2.73
N PRO A 60 -5.18 -16.26 1.54
CA PRO A 60 -4.89 -14.99 0.88
C PRO A 60 -5.57 -13.82 1.62
N PRO A 61 -5.00 -12.61 1.54
CA PRO A 61 -5.67 -11.41 2.04
C PRO A 61 -6.91 -11.09 1.18
N PHE A 62 -7.81 -10.27 1.72
CA PHE A 62 -8.96 -9.77 0.98
C PHE A 62 -8.52 -8.76 -0.08
N ILE A 63 -8.90 -8.97 -1.33
CA ILE A 63 -8.67 -7.98 -2.39
C ILE A 63 -9.95 -7.19 -2.52
N GLN A 64 -9.91 -5.93 -2.07
CA GLN A 64 -11.07 -5.07 -1.97
C GLN A 64 -10.83 -3.78 -2.73
N SER A 65 -11.87 -3.30 -3.40
CA SER A 65 -11.85 -2.00 -4.05
C SER A 65 -12.08 -0.91 -3.01
N PRO A 66 -11.37 0.24 -3.11
CA PRO A 66 -11.67 1.40 -2.31
C PRO A 66 -13.14 1.84 -2.46
N GLU A 67 -13.80 2.15 -1.34
CA GLU A 67 -15.13 2.72 -1.34
C GLU A 67 -15.01 4.25 -1.39
N PHE A 68 -15.54 4.86 -2.44
CA PHE A 68 -15.57 6.31 -2.56
C PHE A 68 -16.46 6.93 -1.48
N LEU A 69 -15.94 7.96 -0.81
CA LEU A 69 -16.67 8.75 0.16
C LEU A 69 -16.39 10.24 -0.05
N GLN A 70 -17.43 11.07 0.01
CA GLN A 70 -17.23 12.52 0.00
C GLN A 70 -16.45 12.95 1.25
N LEU A 71 -15.57 13.94 1.12
CA LEU A 71 -14.69 14.39 2.19
C LEU A 71 -15.45 14.76 3.47
N GLU A 72 -16.54 15.53 3.37
CA GLU A 72 -17.35 15.93 4.52
C GLU A 72 -18.05 14.74 5.21
N ILE A 73 -18.46 13.73 4.42
CA ILE A 73 -19.03 12.49 4.97
C ILE A 73 -17.93 11.68 5.66
N PHE A 74 -16.71 11.66 5.10
CA PHE A 74 -15.57 11.03 5.74
C PHE A 74 -15.26 11.69 7.08
N LYS A 75 -15.15 13.03 7.10
CA LYS A 75 -14.86 13.80 8.31
C LYS A 75 -15.88 13.53 9.41
N SER A 76 -17.17 13.67 9.11
CA SER A 76 -18.24 13.45 10.09
C SER A 76 -18.31 12.02 10.64
N LYS A 77 -17.87 11.01 9.87
CA LYS A 77 -17.91 9.61 10.28
C LYS A 77 -16.64 9.13 10.99
N TYR A 78 -15.48 9.59 10.57
CA TYR A 78 -14.18 9.03 10.99
C TYR A 78 -13.40 9.94 11.94
N LEU A 79 -13.76 11.21 12.07
CA LEU A 79 -13.12 12.18 12.98
C LEU A 79 -14.02 12.41 14.19
N PHE A 80 -14.05 11.42 15.08
CA PHE A 80 -14.89 11.43 16.29
C PHE A 80 -14.07 11.52 17.58
N SER A 81 -12.77 11.74 17.47
CA SER A 81 -11.86 11.94 18.61
C SER A 81 -10.78 12.96 18.24
N ASP A 82 -10.31 13.71 19.23
CA ASP A 82 -9.23 14.70 19.08
C ASP A 82 -7.98 14.10 18.42
N ARG A 83 -7.68 12.83 18.74
CA ARG A 83 -6.53 12.12 18.14
C ARG A 83 -6.71 11.90 16.64
N ARG A 84 -7.90 11.48 16.21
CA ARG A 84 -8.23 11.26 14.79
C ARG A 84 -8.23 12.57 14.03
N GLU A 85 -8.80 13.62 14.61
CA GLU A 85 -8.80 14.98 14.06
C GLU A 85 -7.37 15.50 13.88
N ALA A 86 -6.50 15.35 14.89
CA ALA A 86 -5.11 15.80 14.80
C ALA A 86 -4.32 15.08 13.70
N ILE A 87 -4.42 13.76 13.61
CA ILE A 87 -3.75 12.96 12.56
C ILE A 87 -4.29 13.36 11.18
N PHE A 88 -5.62 13.45 11.03
CA PHE A 88 -6.22 13.79 9.75
C PHE A 88 -5.91 15.22 9.32
N SER A 89 -5.86 16.18 10.24
CA SER A 89 -5.46 17.56 9.93
C SER A 89 -4.02 17.62 9.41
N THR A 90 -3.14 16.80 9.98
CA THR A 90 -1.75 16.65 9.50
C THR A 90 -1.72 16.08 8.08
N LEU A 91 -2.55 15.06 7.79
CA LEU A 91 -2.69 14.53 6.43
C LEU A 91 -3.24 15.60 5.47
N GLU A 92 -4.32 16.29 5.84
CA GLU A 92 -4.96 17.29 4.99
C GLU A 92 -3.98 18.42 4.64
N GLN A 93 -3.24 18.95 5.62
CA GLN A 93 -2.19 19.94 5.37
C GLN A 93 -1.11 19.40 4.42
N PHE A 94 -0.60 18.19 4.67
CA PHE A 94 0.39 17.56 3.80
C PHE A 94 -0.11 17.41 2.36
N ILE A 95 -1.38 17.01 2.17
CA ILE A 95 -1.98 16.87 0.84
C ILE A 95 -2.15 18.23 0.15
N LEU A 96 -2.53 19.28 0.88
CA LEU A 96 -2.62 20.63 0.32
C LEU A 96 -1.26 21.15 -0.16
N GLU A 97 -0.20 20.95 0.62
CA GLU A 97 1.17 21.32 0.23
C GLU A 97 1.63 20.57 -1.04
N ARG A 98 1.29 19.28 -1.16
CA ARG A 98 1.58 18.48 -2.37
C ARG A 98 0.73 18.90 -3.57
N LYS A 99 -0.54 19.22 -3.35
CA LYS A 99 -1.44 19.74 -4.39
C LYS A 99 -0.85 21.00 -5.03
N GLU A 100 -0.36 21.93 -4.21
CA GLU A 100 0.29 23.15 -4.69
C GLU A 100 1.61 22.86 -5.42
N LYS A 101 2.48 22.04 -4.84
CA LYS A 101 3.76 21.62 -5.43
C LYS A 101 3.59 20.98 -6.82
N TYR A 102 2.57 20.13 -6.96
CA TYR A 102 2.27 19.41 -8.20
C TYR A 102 1.35 20.17 -9.15
N LYS A 103 0.83 21.34 -8.73
CA LYS A 103 -0.12 22.16 -9.50
C LYS A 103 -1.38 21.37 -9.89
N LEU A 104 -1.93 20.63 -8.93
CA LEU A 104 -3.14 19.83 -9.11
C LEU A 104 -4.37 20.57 -8.58
N ASN A 105 -5.54 20.29 -9.16
CA ASN A 105 -6.81 20.79 -8.60
C ASN A 105 -7.24 20.01 -7.37
N SER A 106 -6.87 18.74 -7.30
CA SER A 106 -7.21 17.84 -6.21
C SER A 106 -6.30 16.62 -6.22
N ILE A 107 -6.22 15.93 -5.08
CA ILE A 107 -5.49 14.68 -4.92
C ILE A 107 -6.44 13.60 -4.39
N ILE A 108 -6.34 12.41 -4.97
CA ILE A 108 -7.09 11.24 -4.54
C ILE A 108 -6.28 10.52 -3.45
N VAL A 109 -6.93 10.18 -2.35
CA VAL A 109 -6.31 9.49 -1.22
C VAL A 109 -7.12 8.25 -0.84
N ASN A 110 -6.47 7.09 -0.82
CA ASN A 110 -7.00 5.84 -0.29
C ASN A 110 -6.52 5.67 1.15
N ILE A 111 -7.44 5.68 2.11
CA ILE A 111 -7.17 5.54 3.53
C ILE A 111 -7.61 4.15 3.98
N GLY A 112 -6.76 3.46 4.72
CA GLY A 112 -7.04 2.15 5.27
C GLY A 112 -6.59 2.00 6.71
N GLY A 113 -6.18 0.79 7.04
CA GLY A 113 -5.55 0.50 8.31
C GLY A 113 -6.45 0.74 9.51
N SER A 114 -5.81 0.91 10.66
CA SER A 114 -6.51 1.03 11.93
C SER A 114 -7.33 2.32 12.05
N PHE A 115 -7.04 3.32 11.22
CA PHE A 115 -7.78 4.57 11.13
C PHE A 115 -9.23 4.38 10.63
N THR A 116 -9.47 3.42 9.74
CA THR A 116 -10.82 3.13 9.21
C THR A 116 -11.65 2.19 10.09
N ASP A 117 -11.07 1.62 11.15
CA ASP A 117 -11.80 0.81 12.14
C ASP A 117 -12.47 1.74 13.17
N LEU A 118 -13.80 1.90 13.06
CA LEU A 118 -14.58 2.76 13.95
C LEU A 118 -14.57 2.29 15.42
N ASN A 119 -14.17 1.04 15.69
CA ASN A 119 -14.01 0.54 17.06
C ASN A 119 -12.67 0.96 17.68
N LYS A 120 -11.76 1.57 16.91
CA LYS A 120 -10.47 2.06 17.39
C LYS A 120 -10.49 3.58 17.54
N GLU A 121 -10.78 4.06 18.73
CA GLU A 121 -10.89 5.50 19.00
C GLU A 121 -9.56 6.26 18.83
N ASN A 122 -8.46 5.64 19.24
CA ASN A 122 -7.12 6.26 19.25
C ASN A 122 -6.14 5.51 18.33
N PRO A 123 -6.18 5.75 17.00
CA PRO A 123 -5.15 5.28 16.10
C PRO A 123 -3.83 6.03 16.35
N ASN A 124 -2.71 5.33 16.12
CA ASN A 124 -1.37 5.92 16.25
C ASN A 124 -1.01 6.75 15.00
N ASP A 125 -1.50 6.29 13.86
CA ASP A 125 -1.14 6.68 12.51
C ASP A 125 -2.35 6.61 11.57
N ILE A 126 -2.14 7.06 10.33
CA ILE A 126 -3.02 6.84 9.20
C ILE A 126 -2.25 6.16 8.07
N ASP A 127 -2.63 4.92 7.75
CA ASP A 127 -2.16 4.22 6.57
C ASP A 127 -2.87 4.76 5.32
N CYS A 128 -2.14 5.34 4.37
CA CYS A 128 -2.75 5.78 3.13
C CYS A 128 -1.89 5.65 1.88
N ALA A 129 -2.57 5.51 0.75
CA ALA A 129 -2.00 5.61 -0.58
C ALA A 129 -2.48 6.91 -1.24
N ILE A 130 -1.55 7.74 -1.64
CA ILE A 130 -1.79 8.95 -2.42
C ILE A 130 -1.69 8.58 -3.90
N LEU A 131 -2.76 8.85 -4.65
CA LEU A 131 -2.78 8.64 -6.08
C LEU A 131 -2.48 9.96 -6.79
N VAL A 132 -1.45 9.94 -7.62
CA VAL A 132 -1.05 11.07 -8.46
C VAL A 132 -1.17 10.71 -9.94
N PRO A 133 -1.50 11.67 -10.81
CA PRO A 133 -1.54 11.45 -12.25
C PRO A 133 -0.28 10.76 -12.81
N THR A 134 -0.48 9.77 -13.68
CA THR A 134 0.59 8.97 -14.28
C THR A 134 1.71 9.82 -14.91
N ASP A 135 1.37 10.97 -15.51
CA ASP A 135 2.32 11.88 -16.15
C ASP A 135 3.21 12.62 -15.14
N LEU A 136 2.72 12.86 -13.92
CA LEU A 136 3.49 13.43 -12.82
C LEU A 136 4.38 12.40 -12.13
N TYR A 137 3.91 11.16 -12.01
CA TYR A 137 4.67 10.08 -11.37
C TYR A 137 6.01 9.79 -12.04
N ASN A 138 6.12 10.08 -13.34
CA ASN A 138 7.35 9.88 -14.11
C ASN A 138 8.27 11.11 -14.13
N LYS A 139 7.96 12.15 -13.34
CA LYS A 139 8.80 13.35 -13.20
C LYS A 139 9.71 13.21 -11.97
N ASP A 140 10.84 13.92 -12.00
CA ASP A 140 11.83 13.95 -10.91
C ASP A 140 11.31 14.78 -9.70
N TYR A 141 10.28 14.27 -9.04
CA TYR A 141 9.84 14.75 -7.74
C TYR A 141 10.40 13.83 -6.66
N ASP A 142 11.21 14.39 -5.75
CA ASP A 142 11.93 13.65 -4.71
C ASP A 142 11.05 12.77 -3.81
N ASP A 143 9.77 13.09 -3.67
CA ASP A 143 8.76 12.36 -2.90
C ASP A 143 8.00 11.30 -3.72
N LEU A 144 8.10 11.34 -5.05
CA LEU A 144 7.59 10.30 -5.96
C LEU A 144 8.66 9.25 -6.29
N GLU A 145 9.95 9.55 -6.04
CA GLU A 145 11.07 8.60 -6.09
C GLU A 145 11.03 7.61 -4.91
N GLU A 146 9.95 6.85 -4.79
CA GLU A 146 9.86 5.76 -3.82
C GLU A 146 10.50 4.49 -4.37
N THR A 147 11.73 4.23 -3.95
CA THR A 147 12.20 2.85 -3.85
C THR A 147 11.38 2.11 -2.78
N TYR A 148 11.17 0.80 -2.95
CA TYR A 148 10.37 -0.05 -2.04
C TYR A 148 10.78 0.08 -0.55
N LEU A 149 12.00 0.56 -0.27
CA LEU A 149 12.61 0.55 1.06
C LEU A 149 12.62 1.91 1.78
N TYR A 150 12.52 3.04 1.08
CA TYR A 150 12.69 4.35 1.72
C TYR A 150 11.85 5.42 1.01
N ALA A 151 10.91 6.04 1.73
CA ALA A 151 10.54 7.41 1.42
C ALA A 151 11.73 8.27 1.85
N ILE A 152 12.34 9.00 0.92
CA ILE A 152 13.64 9.65 1.15
C ILE A 152 13.50 10.94 2.01
N ARG A 153 12.28 11.40 2.36
CA ARG A 153 12.06 12.69 3.07
C ARG A 153 10.90 12.69 4.08
N GLU A 154 10.91 13.71 4.93
CA GLU A 154 10.05 13.94 6.11
C GLU A 154 8.55 13.79 5.82
N ILE A 155 8.07 12.56 5.94
CA ILE A 155 6.65 12.30 6.15
C ILE A 155 6.34 12.73 7.59
N PRO A 156 5.34 13.61 7.82
CA PRO A 156 4.96 14.02 9.16
C PRO A 156 4.66 12.83 10.07
N GLN A 157 4.98 12.96 11.35
CA GLN A 157 4.70 11.90 12.33
C GLN A 157 3.20 11.56 12.34
N GLY A 158 2.90 10.26 12.36
CA GLY A 158 1.53 9.76 12.35
C GLY A 158 0.94 9.58 10.95
N LEU A 159 1.71 9.79 9.89
CA LEU A 159 1.30 9.46 8.53
C LEU A 159 2.17 8.31 8.00
N ASP A 160 1.52 7.25 7.51
CA ASP A 160 2.18 6.14 6.81
C ASP A 160 1.73 6.18 5.34
N ILE A 161 2.50 6.92 4.54
CA ILE A 161 2.14 7.30 3.18
C ILE A 161 2.87 6.44 2.15
N LYS A 162 2.16 6.12 1.05
CA LYS A 162 2.73 5.57 -0.19
C LYS A 162 2.21 6.31 -1.41
N PHE A 163 3.08 6.62 -2.37
CA PHE A 163 2.68 7.25 -3.63
C PHE A 163 2.49 6.24 -4.77
N PHE A 164 1.37 6.36 -5.48
CA PHE A 164 1.04 5.55 -6.65
C PHE A 164 0.54 6.39 -7.81
N GLN A 165 0.71 5.86 -9.02
CA GLN A 165 -0.03 6.33 -10.20
C GLN A 165 -1.53 6.13 -9.96
N ASP A 166 -2.36 7.04 -10.45
CA ASP A 166 -3.82 6.97 -10.38
C ASP A 166 -4.40 5.81 -11.19
N ASP A 167 -3.68 5.32 -12.20
CA ASP A 167 -3.98 4.11 -12.96
C ASP A 167 -3.30 2.83 -12.41
N TYR A 168 -2.97 2.79 -11.11
CA TYR A 168 -2.27 1.65 -10.51
C TYR A 168 -2.94 0.30 -10.82
N ASN A 169 -2.11 -0.71 -11.08
CA ASN A 169 -2.56 -2.04 -11.45
C ASN A 169 -2.10 -3.07 -10.41
N LEU A 170 -3.03 -3.79 -9.79
CA LEU A 170 -2.75 -4.86 -8.81
C LEU A 170 -1.99 -6.06 -9.43
N ASN A 171 -1.85 -6.13 -10.74
CA ASN A 171 -0.92 -7.05 -11.41
C ASN A 171 0.54 -6.69 -11.11
N LYS A 172 0.84 -5.46 -10.70
CA LYS A 172 2.18 -5.06 -10.22
C LYS A 172 2.30 -5.38 -8.73
N PHE A 173 3.39 -6.03 -8.35
CA PHE A 173 3.61 -6.44 -6.96
C PHE A 173 3.60 -5.27 -5.97
N LYS A 174 4.24 -4.13 -6.30
CA LYS A 174 4.23 -2.94 -5.40
C LYS A 174 2.80 -2.46 -5.10
N ALA A 175 1.97 -2.34 -6.13
CA ALA A 175 0.58 -1.91 -5.99
C ALA A 175 -0.22 -2.94 -5.17
N TYR A 176 -0.10 -4.23 -5.51
CA TYR A 176 -0.72 -5.31 -4.72
C TYR A 176 -0.31 -5.25 -3.25
N SER A 177 1.00 -5.25 -2.97
CA SER A 177 1.57 -5.35 -1.64
C SER A 177 1.16 -4.20 -0.71
N ASN A 178 0.98 -2.99 -1.26
CA ASN A 178 0.62 -1.82 -0.46
C ASN A 178 -0.89 -1.60 -0.39
N ILE A 179 -1.60 -1.62 -1.53
CA ILE A 179 -3.04 -1.36 -1.57
C ILE A 179 -3.83 -2.46 -0.86
N VAL A 180 -3.46 -3.73 -1.04
CA VAL A 180 -4.13 -4.83 -0.34
C VAL A 180 -3.90 -4.70 1.17
N CYS A 181 -2.71 -4.30 1.61
CA CYS A 181 -2.42 -4.15 3.03
C CYS A 181 -3.17 -3.00 3.70
N LEU A 182 -3.53 -1.93 2.99
CA LEU A 182 -4.44 -0.91 3.51
C LEU A 182 -5.77 -1.53 3.96
N GLY A 183 -6.26 -2.55 3.26
CA GLY A 183 -7.54 -3.20 3.52
C GLY A 183 -7.48 -4.42 4.44
N ASN A 184 -6.31 -4.78 4.96
CA ASN A 184 -6.11 -6.07 5.61
C ASN A 184 -5.29 -5.95 6.89
N LYS A 185 -5.90 -6.34 8.00
CA LYS A 185 -5.20 -6.53 9.27
C LYS A 185 -4.83 -8.00 9.45
N ALA A 186 -3.53 -8.30 9.50
CA ALA A 186 -3.03 -9.61 9.91
C ALA A 186 -3.34 -9.84 11.41
N GLN A 187 -3.75 -11.06 11.78
CA GLN A 187 -4.02 -11.40 13.19
C GLN A 187 -2.75 -11.50 14.04
N TYR A 188 -1.56 -11.61 13.45
CA TYR A 188 -0.29 -11.54 14.14
C TYR A 188 0.42 -10.22 13.81
N THR A 189 0.75 -9.45 14.85
CA THR A 189 1.58 -8.26 14.76
C THR A 189 2.75 -8.39 15.74
N ASP A 190 3.93 -8.03 15.22
CA ASP A 190 5.19 -7.65 15.91
C ASP A 190 6.38 -8.60 15.69
N GLY A 191 7.27 -8.16 14.79
CA GLY A 191 8.68 -8.57 14.69
C GLY A 191 8.97 -10.04 14.37
N LYS A 192 7.95 -10.87 14.17
CA LYS A 192 8.08 -12.31 13.98
C LYS A 192 7.67 -12.72 12.57
N LEU A 193 8.27 -13.81 12.08
CA LEU A 193 7.86 -14.45 10.85
C LEU A 193 6.37 -14.80 10.90
N ILE A 194 5.68 -14.53 9.80
CA ILE A 194 4.25 -14.79 9.64
C ILE A 194 4.08 -16.28 9.35
N PRO A 195 3.27 -17.01 10.14
CA PRO A 195 2.91 -18.37 9.80
C PRO A 195 2.06 -18.34 8.52
N ILE A 196 2.33 -19.27 7.60
CA ILE A 196 1.62 -19.36 6.32
C ILE A 196 0.09 -19.44 6.49
N LYS A 197 -0.39 -20.00 7.61
CA LYS A 197 -1.82 -20.12 7.92
C LYS A 197 -2.44 -18.91 8.61
N ASN A 198 -1.79 -17.75 8.60
CA ASN A 198 -2.32 -16.52 9.19
C ASN A 198 -3.71 -16.17 8.61
N LYS A 199 -4.57 -15.58 9.43
CA LYS A 199 -5.90 -15.10 9.00
C LYS A 199 -5.89 -13.58 8.94
N PHE A 200 -6.62 -13.05 7.96
CA PHE A 200 -6.83 -11.62 7.82
C PHE A 200 -8.22 -11.23 8.30
N LYS A 201 -8.30 -10.03 8.87
CA LYS A 201 -9.56 -9.30 9.03
C LYS A 201 -9.59 -8.24 7.92
N SER A 202 -10.62 -8.27 7.09
CA SER A 202 -10.90 -7.18 6.16
C SER A 202 -11.27 -5.93 6.95
N ILE A 203 -10.73 -4.80 6.51
CA ILE A 203 -11.05 -3.46 6.98
C ILE A 203 -11.31 -2.58 5.76
N PRO A 204 -12.35 -1.73 5.74
CA PRO A 204 -12.72 -1.00 4.54
C PRO A 204 -11.64 0.02 4.14
N ILE A 205 -11.28 0.07 2.86
CA ILE A 205 -10.47 1.16 2.31
C ILE A 205 -11.45 2.26 1.88
N LYS A 206 -11.18 3.50 2.29
CA LYS A 206 -11.96 4.67 1.91
C LYS A 206 -11.18 5.54 0.95
N GLN A 207 -11.77 5.82 -0.20
CA GLN A 207 -11.23 6.74 -1.17
C GLN A 207 -11.89 8.10 -1.00
N ILE A 208 -11.08 9.12 -0.78
CA ILE A 208 -11.52 10.50 -0.68
C ILE A 208 -10.77 11.36 -1.70
N ILE A 209 -11.33 12.51 -2.01
CA ILE A 209 -10.69 13.55 -2.83
C ILE A 209 -10.48 14.77 -1.94
N ILE A 210 -9.24 15.25 -1.87
CA ILE A 210 -8.88 16.47 -1.15
C ILE A 210 -8.49 17.51 -2.19
N GLY A 211 -9.23 18.61 -2.21
CA GLY A 211 -9.20 19.66 -3.23
C GLY A 211 -8.72 21.00 -2.74
#